data_AF-A0A2E0WYM6-F1
#
_entry.id   AF-A0A2E0WYM6-F1
#
_cell.length_a   1.000
_cell.length_b   1.000
_cell.length_c   1.000
_cell.angle_alpha   90.00
_cell.angle_beta   90.00
_cell.angle_gamma   90.00
#
_symmetry.space_group_name_H-M   'P 1'
#
loop_
_entity.id
_entity.type
_entity.pdbx_description
1 polymer ?
#
loop_
_entity_poly.entity_id
_entity_poly.type
_entity_poly.pdbx_seq_one_letter_code
_entity_poly.pdbx_strand_id
1 'polypeptide(L)'
;MRNKLCMLAALACFALAPAAQAQTYFFVGPAGGDFFDEANWNTMSDGTGSIPAGDPIQDSTTNAITLDLIIDGDTVEAAGEVDFGPGSLTLLTGSMLSITGAGNDLDINSDSTFSFTGATLEVNDIINFEGTSTFSGGVVTSVTDDIVFQNQFISLIIDGTTFNAQDTVQFEGPTPGSIANAVFNVVDQFGLRDDGDGTANVVMTNTSIDIDANGSTSGGDIQNVFSGDAIGSSLTLLGASTLRADAVEEGADLILGGTSVATLGVHFEERITADGSTITMLTPGAKLNVVALDNLAAEYVDSRPFLINGITGVDYATDPSTWNVTNWDGFSAVSLQIVPEPGTSMLALAGLALFGMRRRR
;
A
#
# COMPACT_ATOMS: atom_id res chain seq x y z
N MET A 1 51.74 -33.37 25.16
CA MET A 1 51.64 -34.24 23.96
C MET A 1 50.19 -34.70 23.84
N ARG A 2 49.53 -34.39 22.71
CA ARG A 2 48.58 -35.24 21.96
C ARG A 2 47.48 -35.98 22.76
N ASN A 3 46.17 -35.79 22.52
CA ASN A 3 45.52 -36.08 21.24
C ASN A 3 44.01 -35.73 21.25
N LYS A 4 43.58 -35.14 20.13
CA LYS A 4 42.36 -35.43 19.34
C LYS A 4 40.98 -35.13 19.95
N LEU A 5 40.56 -33.87 19.75
CA LEU A 5 39.15 -33.48 19.64
C LEU A 5 38.66 -33.88 18.24
N CYS A 6 37.83 -34.92 18.15
CA CYS A 6 37.14 -35.31 16.91
C CYS A 6 35.87 -34.45 16.77
N MET A 7 35.92 -33.42 15.93
CA MET A 7 34.72 -32.76 15.40
C MET A 7 34.09 -33.70 14.36
N LEU A 8 32.95 -34.32 14.73
CA LEU A 8 32.07 -34.99 13.79
C LEU A 8 31.20 -33.91 13.13
N ALA A 9 31.51 -33.56 11.87
CA ALA A 9 30.62 -32.78 11.03
C ALA A 9 29.49 -33.70 10.55
N ALA A 10 28.33 -33.64 11.20
CA ALA A 10 27.12 -34.24 10.68
C ALA A 10 26.58 -33.33 9.56
N LEU A 11 26.99 -33.60 8.33
CA LEU A 11 26.40 -33.02 7.14
C LEU A 11 25.02 -33.67 6.95
N ALA A 12 23.98 -33.04 7.48
CA ALA A 12 22.60 -33.45 7.24
C ALA A 12 22.26 -33.15 5.77
N CYS A 13 22.33 -34.16 4.91
CA CYS A 13 21.72 -34.12 3.59
C CYS A 13 20.21 -34.10 3.77
N PHE A 14 19.61 -32.91 3.90
CA PHE A 14 18.18 -32.74 3.67
C PHE A 14 17.93 -33.01 2.19
N ALA A 15 17.46 -34.22 1.88
CA ALA A 15 16.83 -34.48 0.61
C ALA A 15 15.54 -33.65 0.57
N LEU A 16 15.59 -32.51 -0.10
CA LEU A 16 14.40 -31.76 -0.46
C LEU A 16 13.57 -32.69 -1.34
N ALA A 17 12.44 -33.17 -0.81
CA ALA A 17 11.45 -33.82 -1.63
C ALA A 17 11.04 -32.80 -2.71
N PRO A 18 10.95 -33.18 -3.99
CA PRO A 18 10.38 -32.29 -5.00
C PRO A 18 8.97 -31.94 -4.52
N ALA A 19 8.72 -30.65 -4.30
CA ALA A 19 7.36 -30.17 -4.09
C ALA A 19 6.54 -30.63 -5.31
N ALA A 20 5.43 -31.32 -5.07
CA ALA A 20 4.52 -31.63 -6.15
C ALA A 20 4.04 -30.30 -6.72
N GLN A 21 4.38 -30.01 -7.98
CA GLN A 21 3.83 -28.83 -8.65
C GLN A 21 2.33 -29.03 -8.80
N ALA A 22 1.55 -28.01 -8.44
CA ALA A 22 0.13 -27.98 -8.72
C ALA A 22 -0.10 -28.12 -10.24
N GLN A 23 -1.21 -28.73 -10.60
CA GLN A 23 -1.54 -28.93 -12.00
C GLN A 23 -2.12 -27.64 -12.57
N THR A 24 -1.56 -27.18 -13.70
CA THR A 24 -2.00 -25.97 -14.38
C THR A 24 -3.20 -26.21 -15.31
N TYR A 25 -4.16 -25.30 -15.24
CA TYR A 25 -5.32 -25.21 -16.12
C TYR A 25 -5.49 -23.79 -16.66
N PHE A 26 -5.94 -23.70 -17.89
CA PHE A 26 -6.27 -22.47 -18.60
C PHE A 26 -7.78 -22.38 -18.72
N PHE A 27 -8.32 -21.18 -18.56
CA PHE A 27 -9.68 -20.91 -18.96
C PHE A 27 -9.78 -21.01 -20.49
N VAL A 28 -10.76 -21.76 -20.98
CA VAL A 28 -11.06 -21.98 -22.41
C VAL A 28 -12.57 -21.91 -22.66
N GLY A 29 -13.33 -21.47 -21.65
CA GLY A 29 -14.78 -21.29 -21.72
C GLY A 29 -15.20 -20.15 -22.64
N PRO A 30 -16.51 -19.95 -22.84
CA PRO A 30 -17.01 -18.76 -23.51
C PRO A 30 -16.69 -17.49 -22.67
N ALA A 31 -16.68 -16.32 -23.32
CA ALA A 31 -16.55 -15.05 -22.60
C ALA A 31 -17.74 -14.82 -21.65
N GLY A 32 -17.45 -14.42 -20.41
CA GLY A 32 -18.42 -14.38 -19.31
C GLY A 32 -18.80 -15.76 -18.81
N GLY A 33 -17.98 -16.79 -19.09
CA GLY A 33 -18.22 -18.14 -18.61
C GLY A 33 -17.99 -18.24 -17.10
N ASP A 34 -18.67 -19.21 -16.50
CA ASP A 34 -18.63 -19.49 -15.07
C ASP A 34 -17.23 -20.02 -14.67
N PHE A 35 -16.61 -19.37 -13.69
CA PHE A 35 -15.33 -19.73 -13.09
C PHE A 35 -15.38 -21.13 -12.47
N PHE A 36 -16.52 -21.54 -11.90
CA PHE A 36 -16.64 -22.83 -11.19
C PHE A 36 -17.08 -23.98 -12.10
N ASP A 37 -17.44 -23.72 -13.36
CA ASP A 37 -17.72 -24.78 -14.32
C ASP A 37 -16.40 -25.37 -14.86
N GLU A 38 -16.00 -26.54 -14.39
CA GLU A 38 -14.76 -27.19 -14.82
C GLU A 38 -14.70 -27.53 -16.31
N ALA A 39 -15.84 -27.55 -17.01
CA ALA A 39 -15.84 -27.69 -18.46
C ALA A 39 -15.19 -26.47 -19.16
N ASN A 40 -15.11 -25.34 -18.49
CA ASN A 40 -14.43 -24.13 -18.97
C ASN A 40 -12.92 -24.14 -18.72
N TRP A 41 -12.37 -25.18 -18.05
CA TRP A 41 -10.95 -25.26 -17.72
C TRP A 41 -10.26 -26.40 -18.45
N ASN A 42 -9.02 -26.20 -18.87
CA ASN A 42 -8.30 -27.20 -19.63
C ASN A 42 -6.79 -27.16 -19.39
N THR A 43 -6.12 -28.31 -19.38
CA THR A 43 -4.65 -28.38 -19.23
C THR A 43 -3.87 -27.78 -20.42
N MET A 44 -4.55 -27.44 -21.52
CA MET A 44 -3.98 -26.70 -22.64
C MET A 44 -4.85 -25.48 -22.95
N SER A 45 -4.22 -24.33 -23.22
CA SER A 45 -4.91 -23.08 -23.54
C SER A 45 -5.70 -23.09 -24.85
N ASP A 46 -5.52 -24.09 -25.70
CA ASP A 46 -6.31 -24.29 -26.92
C ASP A 46 -7.54 -25.21 -26.72
N GLY A 47 -7.79 -25.66 -25.49
CA GLY A 47 -8.91 -26.52 -25.12
C GLY A 47 -8.75 -27.98 -25.54
N THR A 48 -7.60 -28.39 -26.10
CA THR A 48 -7.40 -29.78 -26.59
C THR A 48 -6.93 -30.77 -25.52
N GLY A 49 -6.59 -30.27 -24.33
CA GLY A 49 -6.19 -31.07 -23.18
C GLY A 49 -7.39 -31.63 -22.40
N SER A 50 -7.19 -31.87 -21.11
CA SER A 50 -8.17 -32.47 -20.22
C SER A 50 -8.78 -31.43 -19.28
N ILE A 51 -10.07 -31.57 -19.00
CA ILE A 51 -10.75 -30.84 -17.92
C ILE A 51 -10.31 -31.34 -16.54
N PRO A 52 -10.41 -30.52 -15.47
CA PRO A 52 -10.21 -30.98 -14.11
C PRO A 52 -11.12 -32.16 -13.75
N ALA A 53 -10.62 -33.06 -12.89
CA ALA A 53 -11.39 -34.20 -12.42
C ALA A 53 -11.64 -34.10 -10.91
N GLY A 54 -12.85 -34.44 -10.48
CA GLY A 54 -13.18 -34.60 -9.06
C GLY A 54 -13.62 -33.32 -8.34
N ASP A 55 -14.20 -32.37 -9.07
CA ASP A 55 -14.74 -31.11 -8.54
C ASP A 55 -13.71 -30.26 -7.76
N PRO A 56 -12.52 -29.95 -8.31
CA PRO A 56 -11.46 -29.26 -7.56
C PRO A 56 -11.58 -27.73 -7.57
N ILE A 57 -12.53 -27.14 -8.33
CA ILE A 57 -12.73 -25.68 -8.43
C ILE A 57 -14.12 -25.37 -7.88
N GLN A 58 -14.21 -25.35 -6.55
CA GLN A 58 -15.49 -25.21 -5.85
C GLN A 58 -15.71 -23.77 -5.39
N ASP A 59 -16.96 -23.31 -5.50
CA ASP A 59 -17.47 -22.20 -4.70
C ASP A 59 -17.63 -22.68 -3.26
N SER A 60 -16.59 -22.49 -2.43
CA SER A 60 -16.54 -23.05 -1.09
C SER A 60 -15.67 -22.23 -0.15
N THR A 61 -16.26 -21.85 0.98
CA THR A 61 -15.59 -21.18 2.09
C THR A 61 -14.77 -22.14 2.98
N THR A 62 -14.66 -23.41 2.56
CA THR A 62 -14.05 -24.47 3.38
C THR A 62 -13.01 -25.30 2.64
N ASN A 63 -13.02 -25.27 1.31
CA ASN A 63 -12.10 -26.05 0.48
C ASN A 63 -11.39 -25.11 -0.50
N ALA A 64 -10.20 -24.68 -0.13
CA ALA A 64 -9.39 -23.83 -0.97
C ALA A 64 -8.93 -24.57 -2.26
N ILE A 65 -8.85 -23.83 -3.36
CA ILE A 65 -8.39 -24.29 -4.66
C ILE A 65 -6.89 -24.62 -4.58
N THR A 66 -6.53 -25.84 -5.00
CA THR A 66 -5.15 -26.36 -4.98
C THR A 66 -4.50 -26.41 -6.36
N LEU A 67 -5.21 -25.94 -7.38
CA LEU A 67 -4.79 -25.93 -8.78
C LEU A 67 -4.14 -24.60 -9.15
N ASP A 68 -3.31 -24.62 -10.19
CA ASP A 68 -2.81 -23.40 -10.82
C ASP A 68 -3.77 -23.02 -11.95
N LEU A 69 -4.45 -21.88 -11.82
CA LEU A 69 -5.46 -21.41 -12.75
C LEU A 69 -4.95 -20.17 -13.51
N ILE A 70 -5.08 -20.18 -14.83
CA ILE A 70 -4.65 -19.09 -15.72
C ILE A 70 -5.82 -18.60 -16.55
N ILE A 71 -6.06 -17.29 -16.51
CA ILE A 71 -7.00 -16.60 -17.40
C ILE A 71 -6.18 -15.71 -18.36
N ASP A 72 -6.27 -15.98 -19.66
CA ASP A 72 -5.43 -15.33 -20.69
C ASP A 72 -6.25 -14.59 -21.73
N GLY A 73 -6.49 -13.29 -21.47
CA GLY A 73 -7.28 -12.44 -22.37
C GLY A 73 -8.80 -12.68 -22.33
N ASP A 74 -9.25 -13.62 -21.50
CA ASP A 74 -10.67 -13.98 -21.35
C ASP A 74 -11.40 -13.16 -20.29
N THR A 75 -12.72 -13.09 -20.40
CA THR A 75 -13.62 -12.56 -19.37
C THR A 75 -14.28 -13.73 -18.65
N VAL A 76 -14.16 -13.77 -17.33
CA VAL A 76 -14.66 -14.85 -16.47
C VAL A 76 -15.49 -14.27 -15.34
N GLU A 77 -16.59 -14.93 -15.02
CA GLU A 77 -17.48 -14.56 -13.92
C GLU A 77 -17.44 -15.67 -12.86
N ALA A 78 -17.16 -15.32 -11.61
CA ALA A 78 -17.37 -16.19 -10.46
C ALA A 78 -18.60 -15.70 -9.70
N ALA A 79 -19.56 -16.58 -9.45
CA ALA A 79 -20.80 -16.27 -8.75
C ALA A 79 -20.76 -16.68 -7.26
N GLY A 80 -19.60 -16.57 -6.62
CA GLY A 80 -19.32 -17.06 -5.26
C GLY A 80 -17.88 -16.75 -4.81
N GLU A 81 -17.45 -17.36 -3.70
CA GLU A 81 -16.12 -17.15 -3.09
C GLU A 81 -15.03 -17.79 -3.95
N VAL A 82 -13.92 -17.08 -4.15
CA VAL A 82 -12.74 -17.63 -4.81
C VAL A 82 -11.61 -17.72 -3.80
N ASP A 83 -11.43 -18.90 -3.22
CA ASP A 83 -10.43 -19.17 -2.18
C ASP A 83 -9.31 -20.06 -2.74
N PHE A 84 -8.06 -19.59 -2.74
CA PHE A 84 -6.88 -20.35 -3.17
C PHE A 84 -6.00 -20.75 -1.99
N GLY A 85 -5.69 -22.05 -1.86
CA GLY A 85 -4.78 -22.60 -0.85
C GLY A 85 -3.35 -22.71 -1.38
N PRO A 86 -2.79 -23.91 -1.62
CA PRO A 86 -1.48 -24.07 -2.28
C PRO A 86 -1.52 -23.86 -3.81
N GLY A 87 -2.69 -23.56 -4.37
CA GLY A 87 -2.85 -23.27 -5.79
C GLY A 87 -2.33 -21.89 -6.19
N SER A 88 -2.63 -21.47 -7.41
CA SER A 88 -2.31 -20.12 -7.86
C SER A 88 -3.32 -19.57 -8.85
N LEU A 89 -3.42 -18.25 -8.90
CA LEU A 89 -4.21 -17.54 -9.90
C LEU A 89 -3.30 -16.60 -10.70
N THR A 90 -3.33 -16.75 -12.02
CA THR A 90 -2.65 -15.87 -12.97
C THR A 90 -3.66 -15.19 -13.89
N LEU A 91 -3.70 -13.86 -13.86
CA LEU A 91 -4.48 -13.01 -14.75
C LEU A 91 -3.53 -12.29 -15.71
N LEU A 92 -3.56 -12.68 -16.99
CA LEU A 92 -2.70 -12.11 -18.04
C LEU A 92 -3.37 -10.93 -18.76
N THR A 93 -2.61 -10.28 -19.65
CA THR A 93 -3.04 -9.03 -20.26
C THR A 93 -4.36 -9.16 -21.00
N GLY A 94 -5.30 -8.28 -20.67
CA GLY A 94 -6.64 -8.27 -21.25
C GLY A 94 -7.63 -9.23 -20.60
N SER A 95 -7.23 -10.05 -19.62
CA SER A 95 -8.18 -10.86 -18.87
C SER A 95 -9.02 -9.99 -17.92
N MET A 96 -10.25 -10.40 -17.69
CA MET A 96 -11.13 -9.83 -16.67
C MET A 96 -11.69 -10.96 -15.81
N LEU A 97 -11.51 -10.87 -14.50
CA LEU A 97 -12.21 -11.71 -13.52
C LEU A 97 -13.16 -10.83 -12.71
N SER A 98 -14.45 -11.17 -12.74
CA SER A 98 -15.48 -10.54 -11.92
C SER A 98 -16.02 -11.54 -10.91
N ILE A 99 -15.86 -11.24 -9.62
CA ILE A 99 -16.33 -12.08 -8.51
C ILE A 99 -17.54 -11.39 -7.90
N THR A 100 -18.70 -11.99 -8.11
CA THR A 100 -20.02 -11.49 -7.72
C THR A 100 -20.76 -12.59 -6.97
N GLY A 101 -21.81 -12.28 -6.22
CA GLY A 101 -22.59 -13.32 -5.52
C GLY A 101 -22.62 -13.09 -4.01
N ALA A 102 -22.87 -14.14 -3.23
CA ALA A 102 -22.85 -14.06 -1.76
C ALA A 102 -21.59 -14.76 -1.23
N GLY A 103 -20.87 -14.14 -0.29
CA GLY A 103 -19.54 -14.61 0.12
C GLY A 103 -18.52 -14.42 -0.99
N ASN A 104 -18.65 -13.34 -1.76
CA ASN A 104 -17.95 -13.12 -3.02
C ASN A 104 -16.56 -12.50 -2.82
N ASP A 105 -15.84 -13.04 -1.84
CA ASP A 105 -14.48 -12.64 -1.51
C ASP A 105 -13.48 -13.29 -2.46
N LEU A 106 -12.29 -12.70 -2.54
CA LEU A 106 -11.11 -13.33 -3.13
C LEU A 106 -10.06 -13.53 -2.05
N ASP A 107 -9.72 -14.78 -1.77
CA ASP A 107 -8.69 -15.14 -0.82
C ASP A 107 -7.51 -15.79 -1.53
N ILE A 108 -6.35 -15.11 -1.49
CA ILE A 108 -5.06 -15.66 -1.91
C ILE A 108 -4.29 -16.02 -0.63
N ASN A 109 -4.49 -17.23 -0.11
CA ASN A 109 -3.91 -17.64 1.17
C ASN A 109 -2.37 -17.64 1.17
N SER A 110 -1.78 -17.74 2.36
CA SER A 110 -0.32 -17.67 2.57
C SER A 110 0.54 -18.65 1.76
N ASP A 111 0.01 -19.80 1.34
CA ASP A 111 0.70 -20.77 0.49
C ASP A 111 0.38 -20.66 -1.01
N SER A 112 -0.42 -19.66 -1.41
CA SER A 112 -0.75 -19.34 -2.80
C SER A 112 0.24 -18.43 -3.50
N THR A 113 0.13 -18.42 -4.83
CA THR A 113 0.72 -17.35 -5.67
C THR A 113 -0.36 -16.63 -6.47
N PHE A 114 -0.31 -15.30 -6.48
CA PHE A 114 -1.13 -14.45 -7.34
C PHE A 114 -0.25 -13.67 -8.31
N SER A 115 -0.56 -13.77 -9.61
CA SER A 115 0.14 -13.02 -10.66
C SER A 115 -0.85 -12.24 -11.51
N PHE A 116 -0.62 -10.94 -11.64
CA PHE A 116 -1.52 -10.02 -12.30
C PHE A 116 -0.75 -9.13 -13.28
N THR A 117 -1.06 -9.20 -14.58
CA THR A 117 -0.33 -8.44 -15.60
C THR A 117 -1.29 -7.78 -16.58
N GLY A 118 -1.56 -6.48 -16.42
CA GLY A 118 -2.39 -5.72 -17.37
C GLY A 118 -3.81 -6.26 -17.50
N ALA A 119 -4.35 -6.83 -16.42
CA ALA A 119 -5.67 -7.42 -16.34
C ALA A 119 -6.66 -6.47 -15.60
N THR A 120 -7.90 -6.92 -15.47
CA THR A 120 -8.91 -6.32 -14.59
C THR A 120 -9.41 -7.37 -13.60
N LEU A 121 -9.39 -7.04 -12.32
CA LEU A 121 -9.99 -7.81 -11.24
C LEU A 121 -11.02 -6.95 -10.55
N GLU A 122 -12.26 -7.40 -10.54
CA GLU A 122 -13.36 -6.76 -9.82
C GLU A 122 -13.97 -7.78 -8.86
N VAL A 123 -13.92 -7.48 -7.57
CA VAL A 123 -14.48 -8.30 -6.50
C VAL A 123 -15.52 -7.45 -5.81
N ASN A 124 -16.73 -7.96 -5.68
CA ASN A 124 -17.79 -7.14 -5.15
C ASN A 124 -17.61 -6.86 -3.63
N ASP A 125 -16.89 -7.71 -2.89
CA ASP A 125 -16.70 -7.64 -1.43
C ASP A 125 -15.18 -7.59 -1.12
N ILE A 126 -14.64 -8.39 -0.20
CA ILE A 126 -13.26 -8.24 0.28
C ILE A 126 -12.26 -8.93 -0.66
N ILE A 127 -11.06 -8.34 -0.78
CA ILE A 127 -9.90 -8.99 -1.40
C ILE A 127 -8.79 -9.17 -0.38
N ASN A 128 -8.43 -10.42 -0.08
CA ASN A 128 -7.34 -10.76 0.83
C ASN A 128 -6.15 -11.35 0.07
N PHE A 129 -4.98 -10.72 0.25
CA PHE A 129 -3.71 -11.22 -0.24
C PHE A 129 -2.82 -11.59 0.94
N GLU A 130 -2.56 -12.88 1.12
CA GLU A 130 -1.63 -13.41 2.14
C GLU A 130 -0.42 -14.11 1.51
N GLY A 131 -0.57 -14.62 0.28
CA GLY A 131 0.44 -15.37 -0.45
C GLY A 131 1.48 -14.51 -1.17
N THR A 132 2.24 -15.13 -2.08
CA THR A 132 3.15 -14.39 -2.96
C THR A 132 2.37 -13.65 -4.04
N SER A 133 2.41 -12.33 -4.05
CA SER A 133 1.60 -11.53 -4.97
C SER A 133 2.45 -10.61 -5.84
N THR A 134 2.26 -10.67 -7.16
CA THR A 134 2.93 -9.82 -8.14
C THR A 134 1.93 -9.14 -9.06
N PHE A 135 1.99 -7.81 -9.11
CA PHE A 135 1.12 -6.96 -9.91
C PHE A 135 1.95 -6.11 -10.88
N SER A 136 1.57 -6.11 -12.16
CA SER A 136 2.21 -5.34 -13.22
C SER A 136 1.17 -4.70 -14.15
N GLY A 137 0.84 -3.44 -13.90
CA GLY A 137 -0.24 -2.74 -14.61
C GLY A 137 -1.64 -3.28 -14.30
N GLY A 138 -2.67 -2.71 -14.93
CA GLY A 138 -4.06 -3.15 -14.78
C GLY A 138 -4.81 -2.48 -13.62
N VAL A 139 -5.99 -3.01 -13.30
CA VAL A 139 -6.91 -2.45 -12.28
C VAL A 139 -7.45 -3.57 -11.38
N VAL A 140 -7.30 -3.39 -10.08
CA VAL A 140 -7.91 -4.21 -9.03
C VAL A 140 -8.96 -3.36 -8.32
N THR A 141 -10.16 -3.90 -8.11
CA THR A 141 -11.25 -3.17 -7.46
C THR A 141 -11.99 -4.06 -6.48
N SER A 142 -12.06 -3.62 -5.22
CA SER A 142 -13.11 -4.03 -4.30
C SER A 142 -14.26 -3.02 -4.40
N VAL A 143 -15.47 -3.50 -4.71
CA VAL A 143 -16.61 -2.63 -5.03
C VAL A 143 -17.34 -2.15 -3.78
N THR A 144 -17.44 -2.97 -2.73
CA THR A 144 -18.18 -2.60 -1.52
C THR A 144 -17.35 -2.56 -0.26
N ASP A 145 -16.12 -3.07 -0.28
CA ASP A 145 -15.37 -3.33 0.96
C ASP A 145 -13.86 -3.09 0.75
N ASP A 146 -13.04 -3.89 1.43
CA ASP A 146 -11.61 -3.70 1.60
C ASP A 146 -10.74 -4.42 0.55
N ILE A 147 -9.52 -3.90 0.41
CA ILE A 147 -8.37 -4.62 -0.14
C ILE A 147 -7.33 -4.76 0.96
N VAL A 148 -7.07 -5.98 1.39
CA VAL A 148 -6.18 -6.27 2.51
C VAL A 148 -4.97 -7.06 2.04
N PHE A 149 -3.80 -6.47 2.27
CA PHE A 149 -2.51 -7.10 2.13
C PHE A 149 -2.09 -7.64 3.50
N GLN A 150 -2.43 -8.90 3.77
CA GLN A 150 -2.36 -9.54 5.08
C GLN A 150 -1.10 -10.39 5.26
N ASN A 151 -0.77 -10.59 6.54
CA ASN A 151 0.25 -11.53 7.00
C ASN A 151 1.64 -11.30 6.38
N GLN A 152 2.65 -12.01 6.89
CA GLN A 152 4.02 -11.91 6.40
C GLN A 152 4.12 -12.41 4.95
N PHE A 153 3.89 -11.51 3.99
CA PHE A 153 4.13 -11.79 2.58
C PHE A 153 5.47 -12.49 2.44
N ILE A 154 5.52 -13.58 1.70
CA ILE A 154 6.81 -14.10 1.27
C ILE A 154 7.45 -13.07 0.32
N SER A 155 6.63 -12.47 -0.54
CA SER A 155 7.01 -11.37 -1.43
C SER A 155 5.77 -10.64 -1.95
N LEU A 156 5.77 -9.31 -1.86
CA LEU A 156 4.81 -8.42 -2.52
C LEU A 156 5.51 -7.53 -3.56
N ILE A 157 5.12 -7.63 -4.82
CA ILE A 157 5.64 -6.76 -5.89
C ILE A 157 4.46 -6.06 -6.54
N ILE A 158 4.44 -4.73 -6.49
CA ILE A 158 3.45 -3.91 -7.19
C ILE A 158 4.21 -2.94 -8.09
N ASP A 159 3.94 -2.99 -9.40
CA ASP A 159 4.46 -2.05 -10.38
C ASP A 159 3.35 -1.57 -11.34
N GLY A 160 2.96 -0.31 -11.27
CA GLY A 160 2.05 0.27 -12.26
C GLY A 160 0.56 -0.08 -12.12
N THR A 161 0.16 -0.77 -11.05
CA THR A 161 -1.23 -1.24 -10.86
C THR A 161 -2.07 -0.18 -10.15
N THR A 162 -3.35 -0.07 -10.56
CA THR A 162 -4.34 0.77 -9.88
C THR A 162 -5.21 -0.09 -8.97
N PHE A 163 -5.36 0.32 -7.71
CA PHE A 163 -6.24 -0.29 -6.72
C PHE A 163 -7.35 0.69 -6.38
N ASN A 164 -8.60 0.23 -6.45
CA ASN A 164 -9.76 0.97 -5.99
C ASN A 164 -10.41 0.18 -4.86
N ALA A 165 -10.54 0.77 -3.68
CA ALA A 165 -11.27 0.16 -2.57
C ALA A 165 -12.39 1.12 -2.13
N GLN A 166 -13.56 0.55 -1.85
CA GLN A 166 -14.73 1.32 -1.44
C GLN A 166 -14.73 1.64 0.05
N ASP A 167 -13.96 0.89 0.84
CA ASP A 167 -13.70 1.19 2.25
C ASP A 167 -12.20 1.42 2.44
N THR A 168 -11.43 0.37 2.71
CA THR A 168 -10.03 0.49 3.13
C THR A 168 -9.05 -0.23 2.18
N VAL A 169 -7.85 0.34 2.02
CA VAL A 169 -6.67 -0.42 1.59
C VAL A 169 -5.75 -0.59 2.79
N GLN A 170 -5.48 -1.83 3.17
CA GLN A 170 -4.76 -2.12 4.41
C GLN A 170 -3.51 -2.98 4.16
N PHE A 171 -2.43 -2.64 4.87
CA PHE A 171 -1.20 -3.42 4.92
C PHE A 171 -0.98 -3.92 6.34
N GLU A 172 -0.82 -5.22 6.51
CA GLU A 172 -0.58 -5.85 7.80
C GLU A 172 0.85 -6.39 7.90
N GLY A 173 1.48 -6.16 9.05
CA GLY A 173 2.79 -6.72 9.36
C GLY A 173 3.92 -6.21 8.46
N PRO A 174 5.15 -6.76 8.61
CA PRO A 174 6.27 -6.38 7.76
C PRO A 174 5.94 -6.64 6.29
N THR A 175 6.19 -5.64 5.43
CA THR A 175 5.89 -5.74 3.99
C THR A 175 7.17 -5.98 3.20
N PRO A 176 7.68 -7.23 3.09
CA PRO A 176 8.84 -7.52 2.26
C PRO A 176 8.46 -7.39 0.78
N GLY A 177 9.14 -6.50 0.07
CA GLY A 177 8.88 -6.32 -1.34
C GLY A 177 9.18 -4.94 -1.88
N SER A 178 8.51 -4.61 -2.98
CA SER A 178 8.62 -3.32 -3.64
C SER A 178 7.27 -2.87 -4.18
N ILE A 179 6.86 -1.65 -3.81
CA ILE A 179 5.67 -1.00 -4.33
C ILE A 179 6.12 0.23 -5.10
N ALA A 180 5.87 0.26 -6.40
CA ALA A 180 6.27 1.35 -7.26
C ALA A 180 5.23 1.68 -8.33
N ASN A 181 5.19 2.94 -8.75
CA ASN A 181 4.35 3.41 -9.86
C ASN A 181 2.85 3.07 -9.70
N ALA A 182 2.40 2.79 -8.48
CA ALA A 182 1.04 2.34 -8.20
C ALA A 182 0.09 3.53 -8.01
N VAL A 183 -1.20 3.27 -8.12
CA VAL A 183 -2.26 4.22 -7.77
C VAL A 183 -3.20 3.53 -6.79
N PHE A 184 -3.44 4.15 -5.64
CA PHE A 184 -4.43 3.70 -4.66
C PHE A 184 -5.50 4.79 -4.56
N ASN A 185 -6.72 4.45 -4.98
CA ASN A 185 -7.90 5.28 -4.79
C ASN A 185 -8.74 4.62 -3.71
N VAL A 186 -8.83 5.27 -2.57
CA VAL A 186 -9.49 4.72 -1.40
C VAL A 186 -10.56 5.68 -0.95
N VAL A 187 -11.74 5.18 -0.64
CA VAL A 187 -12.84 6.06 -0.26
C VAL A 187 -12.73 6.45 1.21
N ASP A 188 -12.40 5.49 2.09
CA ASP A 188 -12.36 5.73 3.53
C ASP A 188 -10.94 5.79 4.06
N GLN A 189 -10.22 4.68 4.16
CA GLN A 189 -8.98 4.68 4.95
C GLN A 189 -7.81 4.00 4.27
N PHE A 190 -6.60 4.47 4.57
CA PHE A 190 -5.37 3.77 4.23
C PHE A 190 -4.73 3.20 5.50
N GLY A 191 -4.87 1.90 5.68
CA GLY A 191 -4.55 1.19 6.90
C GLY A 191 -3.12 0.64 6.98
N LEU A 192 -2.48 0.82 8.13
CA LEU A 192 -1.19 0.21 8.47
C LEU A 192 -1.29 -0.56 9.78
N ARG A 193 -1.46 -1.88 9.72
CA ARG A 193 -1.74 -2.70 10.91
C ARG A 193 -0.51 -3.44 11.43
N ASP A 194 -0.30 -3.37 12.75
CA ASP A 194 0.53 -4.35 13.47
C ASP A 194 -0.35 -5.55 13.84
N ASP A 195 0.00 -6.73 13.33
CA ASP A 195 -0.70 -8.00 13.55
C ASP A 195 -0.17 -8.78 14.76
N GLY A 196 0.80 -8.21 15.50
CA GLY A 196 1.49 -8.86 16.61
C GLY A 196 2.79 -9.59 16.19
N ASP A 197 3.01 -9.75 14.88
CA ASP A 197 4.24 -10.31 14.31
C ASP A 197 5.19 -9.23 13.78
N GLY A 198 4.78 -7.96 13.81
CA GLY A 198 5.63 -6.80 13.64
C GLY A 198 4.90 -5.56 13.14
N THR A 199 5.54 -4.40 13.25
CA THR A 199 4.96 -3.16 12.72
C THR A 199 4.96 -3.14 11.20
N ALA A 200 3.88 -2.64 10.61
CA ALA A 200 3.79 -2.44 9.17
C ALA A 200 4.74 -1.32 8.75
N ASN A 201 5.72 -1.62 7.90
CA ASN A 201 6.71 -0.66 7.41
C ASN A 201 6.67 -0.63 5.89
N VAL A 202 5.73 0.12 5.34
CA VAL A 202 5.42 0.14 3.91
C VAL A 202 6.26 1.21 3.23
N VAL A 203 7.03 0.84 2.20
CA VAL A 203 7.83 1.77 1.41
C VAL A 203 7.33 1.79 -0.03
N MET A 204 6.96 2.97 -0.52
CA MET A 204 6.39 3.18 -1.86
C MET A 204 7.18 4.22 -2.64
N THR A 205 7.39 3.98 -3.94
CA THR A 205 8.15 4.88 -4.83
C THR A 205 7.35 5.30 -6.06
N ASN A 206 7.22 6.60 -6.31
CA ASN A 206 6.44 7.15 -7.43
C ASN A 206 4.97 6.67 -7.42
N THR A 207 4.37 6.58 -6.24
CA THR A 207 3.00 6.09 -6.04
C THR A 207 2.06 7.26 -5.78
N SER A 208 0.83 7.18 -6.29
CA SER A 208 -0.25 8.09 -5.92
C SER A 208 -1.21 7.41 -4.95
N ILE A 209 -1.54 8.07 -3.84
CA ILE A 209 -2.57 7.67 -2.90
C ILE A 209 -3.57 8.83 -2.82
N ASP A 210 -4.83 8.58 -3.16
CA ASP A 210 -5.94 9.52 -3.00
C ASP A 210 -6.97 8.85 -2.08
N ILE A 211 -6.93 9.22 -0.81
CA ILE A 211 -7.97 8.87 0.16
C ILE A 211 -9.04 9.94 0.06
N ASP A 212 -10.30 9.54 0.09
CA ASP A 212 -11.43 10.35 -0.33
C ASP A 212 -11.45 10.64 -1.86
N ALA A 213 -11.19 9.61 -2.66
CA ALA A 213 -11.25 9.73 -4.12
C ALA A 213 -12.65 10.10 -4.66
N ASN A 214 -13.70 9.84 -3.88
CA ASN A 214 -15.10 10.05 -4.28
C ASN A 214 -15.76 11.31 -3.69
N GLY A 215 -15.03 12.12 -2.90
CA GLY A 215 -15.60 13.28 -2.21
C GLY A 215 -16.59 12.89 -1.10
N SER A 216 -16.39 11.71 -0.51
CA SER A 216 -16.94 11.31 0.77
C SER A 216 -16.62 12.37 1.84
N THR A 217 -17.60 12.61 2.70
CA THR A 217 -17.42 13.46 3.88
C THR A 217 -17.05 12.64 5.11
N SER A 218 -16.49 11.43 4.93
CA SER A 218 -16.17 10.54 6.06
C SER A 218 -14.85 10.86 6.73
N GLY A 219 -13.96 11.63 6.10
CA GLY A 219 -12.63 11.90 6.65
C GLY A 219 -11.68 10.79 6.22
N GLY A 220 -10.93 11.03 5.16
CA GLY A 220 -10.09 10.00 4.55
C GLY A 220 -8.70 9.94 5.18
N ASP A 221 -8.46 9.04 6.13
CA ASP A 221 -7.24 9.09 6.97
C ASP A 221 -6.20 8.00 6.70
N ILE A 222 -4.95 8.30 7.03
CA ILE A 222 -3.92 7.27 7.25
C ILE A 222 -3.97 6.88 8.71
N GLN A 223 -4.16 5.60 9.00
CA GLN A 223 -4.27 5.15 10.38
C GLN A 223 -3.70 3.75 10.61
N ASN A 224 -3.43 3.45 11.87
CA ASN A 224 -3.18 2.09 12.32
C ASN A 224 -4.50 1.47 12.80
N VAL A 225 -5.14 0.70 11.91
CA VAL A 225 -6.57 0.30 11.93
C VAL A 225 -7.06 -0.43 13.22
N PHE A 226 -6.20 -0.74 14.19
CA PHE A 226 -6.63 -1.39 15.45
C PHE A 226 -5.85 -0.91 16.68
N SER A 227 -5.53 0.39 16.76
CA SER A 227 -4.63 0.92 17.78
C SER A 227 -5.19 0.87 19.22
N GLY A 228 -5.06 -0.30 19.85
CA GLY A 228 -5.03 -0.42 21.30
C GLY A 228 -3.70 0.04 21.89
N ASP A 229 -2.56 -0.26 21.23
CA ASP A 229 -1.21 -0.04 21.80
C ASP A 229 -0.03 -0.08 20.77
N ALA A 230 -0.27 -0.22 19.46
CA ALA A 230 0.81 -0.45 18.48
C ALA A 230 1.36 0.86 17.89
N ILE A 231 2.30 1.50 18.58
CA ILE A 231 3.09 2.62 18.03
C ILE A 231 4.14 2.07 17.05
N GLY A 232 4.26 2.67 15.86
CA GLY A 232 5.46 2.51 15.01
C GLY A 232 5.24 1.82 13.67
N SER A 233 3.99 1.64 13.22
CA SER A 233 3.73 1.38 11.81
C SER A 233 4.02 2.63 10.99
N SER A 234 4.66 2.47 9.83
CA SER A 234 5.10 3.59 8.99
C SER A 234 4.76 3.41 7.52
N LEU A 235 4.35 4.51 6.88
CA LEU A 235 4.23 4.66 5.43
C LEU A 235 5.32 5.61 4.95
N THR A 236 6.25 5.10 4.14
CA THR A 236 7.32 5.87 3.52
C THR A 236 7.03 6.11 2.05
N LEU A 237 6.92 7.38 1.64
CA LEU A 237 6.74 7.81 0.26
C LEU A 237 8.03 8.41 -0.31
N LEU A 238 8.54 7.81 -1.38
CA LEU A 238 9.78 8.20 -2.05
C LEU A 238 9.55 8.59 -3.51
N GLY A 239 10.52 9.28 -4.12
CA GLY A 239 10.44 9.67 -5.53
C GLY A 239 9.35 10.72 -5.77
N ALA A 240 8.61 10.60 -6.86
CA ALA A 240 7.53 11.51 -7.24
C ALA A 240 6.16 11.04 -6.71
N SER A 241 6.10 10.56 -5.48
CA SER A 241 4.84 10.10 -4.87
C SER A 241 3.91 11.25 -4.48
N THR A 242 2.61 11.00 -4.51
CA THR A 242 1.58 11.92 -4.03
C THR A 242 0.69 11.22 -3.02
N LEU A 243 0.27 11.97 -1.99
CA LEU A 243 -0.72 11.55 -1.01
C LEU A 243 -1.74 12.67 -0.85
N ARG A 244 -3.02 12.32 -0.88
CA ARG A 244 -4.11 13.15 -0.36
C ARG A 244 -4.84 12.34 0.71
N ALA A 245 -4.97 12.93 1.89
CA ALA A 245 -5.63 12.39 3.07
C ALA A 245 -6.15 13.56 3.90
N ASP A 246 -6.95 13.30 4.93
CA ASP A 246 -7.38 14.31 5.89
C ASP A 246 -6.38 14.43 7.05
N ALA A 247 -6.05 13.32 7.69
CA ALA A 247 -5.10 13.25 8.80
C ALA A 247 -4.16 12.03 8.74
N VAL A 248 -3.17 12.06 9.65
CA VAL A 248 -2.36 10.89 10.03
C VAL A 248 -2.65 10.61 11.49
N GLU A 249 -3.23 9.46 11.79
CA GLU A 249 -3.80 9.14 13.10
C GLU A 249 -3.33 7.78 13.64
N GLU A 250 -3.70 7.52 14.88
CA GLU A 250 -3.64 6.22 15.54
C GLU A 250 -2.24 5.62 15.69
N GLY A 251 -1.22 6.48 15.80
CA GLY A 251 0.18 6.07 15.96
C GLY A 251 0.86 5.66 14.64
N ALA A 252 0.28 6.05 13.50
CA ALA A 252 0.91 5.89 12.20
C ALA A 252 2.00 6.96 11.96
N ASP A 253 3.12 6.53 11.36
CA ASP A 253 4.20 7.41 10.94
C ASP A 253 4.18 7.62 9.42
N LEU A 254 4.04 8.87 8.97
CA LEU A 254 4.20 9.24 7.57
C LEU A 254 5.60 9.77 7.30
N ILE A 255 6.34 9.14 6.40
CA ILE A 255 7.72 9.51 6.05
C ILE A 255 7.78 9.96 4.59
N LEU A 256 8.19 11.20 4.34
CA LEU A 256 8.22 11.83 3.01
C LEU A 256 9.66 12.05 2.54
N GLY A 257 10.06 11.41 1.45
CA GLY A 257 11.37 11.57 0.81
C GLY A 257 11.30 11.83 -0.70
N GLY A 258 12.44 12.13 -1.32
CA GLY A 258 12.54 12.45 -2.74
C GLY A 258 11.87 13.77 -3.11
N THR A 259 10.88 13.71 -4.00
CA THR A 259 10.04 14.83 -4.42
C THR A 259 8.57 14.58 -4.06
N SER A 260 8.33 13.78 -3.02
CA SER A 260 6.99 13.41 -2.60
C SER A 260 6.20 14.62 -2.11
N VAL A 261 4.88 14.57 -2.32
CA VAL A 261 3.95 15.62 -1.88
C VAL A 261 2.80 14.97 -1.14
N ALA A 262 2.68 15.25 0.15
CA ALA A 262 1.48 14.95 0.92
C ALA A 262 0.60 16.19 1.00
N THR A 263 -0.70 16.04 0.82
CA THR A 263 -1.70 17.09 1.02
C THR A 263 -2.69 16.60 2.05
N LEU A 264 -2.65 17.21 3.24
CA LEU A 264 -3.54 16.90 4.34
C LEU A 264 -4.68 17.91 4.42
N GLY A 265 -5.89 17.39 4.59
CA GLY A 265 -7.12 18.15 4.74
C GLY A 265 -7.44 18.59 6.14
N VAL A 266 -8.71 18.95 6.31
CA VAL A 266 -9.29 19.27 7.61
C VAL A 266 -10.65 18.59 7.69
N HIS A 267 -10.69 17.45 8.36
CA HIS A 267 -11.92 16.95 8.94
C HIS A 267 -11.75 16.98 10.45
N PHE A 268 -12.50 17.85 11.15
CA PHE A 268 -12.60 17.96 12.62
C PHE A 268 -11.27 18.00 13.44
N GLU A 269 -10.92 19.21 13.90
CA GLU A 269 -10.02 19.56 15.03
C GLU A 269 -8.55 19.09 15.05
N GLU A 270 -8.15 17.92 14.54
CA GLU A 270 -6.75 17.43 14.62
C GLU A 270 -6.25 16.85 13.28
N ARG A 271 -4.97 17.09 12.93
CA ARG A 271 -4.31 16.59 11.68
C ARG A 271 -3.27 15.51 11.93
N ILE A 272 -2.78 15.53 13.16
CA ILE A 272 -1.92 14.54 13.80
C ILE A 272 -2.49 14.49 15.20
N THR A 273 -3.22 13.44 15.48
CA THR A 273 -3.83 13.20 16.79
C THR A 273 -2.73 13.08 17.85
N ALA A 274 -3.02 13.44 19.10
CA ALA A 274 -2.05 13.40 20.20
C ALA A 274 -1.65 11.96 20.64
N ASP A 275 -1.81 10.96 19.78
CA ASP A 275 -1.68 9.53 20.03
C ASP A 275 -0.32 8.93 19.68
N GLY A 276 0.62 9.74 19.19
CA GLY A 276 1.97 9.31 18.86
C GLY A 276 2.27 9.22 17.37
N SER A 277 1.32 9.60 16.52
CA SER A 277 1.53 9.75 15.07
C SER A 277 2.61 10.80 14.75
N THR A 278 3.41 10.57 13.71
CA THR A 278 4.45 11.52 13.27
C THR A 278 4.47 11.74 11.76
N ILE A 279 4.99 12.89 11.34
CA ILE A 279 5.30 13.15 9.93
C ILE A 279 6.78 13.52 9.80
N THR A 280 7.55 12.74 9.05
CA THR A 280 8.98 12.94 8.90
C THR A 280 9.34 13.33 7.47
N MET A 281 10.06 14.45 7.29
CA MET A 281 10.60 14.85 5.98
C MET A 281 12.07 14.43 5.86
N LEU A 282 12.38 13.50 4.95
CA LEU A 282 13.72 12.96 4.74
C LEU A 282 14.58 13.82 3.81
N THR A 283 13.98 14.58 2.91
CA THR A 283 14.72 15.30 1.86
C THR A 283 14.15 16.70 1.60
N PRO A 284 14.98 17.67 1.18
CA PRO A 284 14.53 19.02 0.78
C PRO A 284 13.50 19.08 -0.35
N GLY A 285 13.37 18.02 -1.16
CA GLY A 285 12.40 17.97 -2.24
C GLY A 285 11.00 17.54 -1.80
N ALA A 286 10.86 16.94 -0.61
CA ALA A 286 9.59 16.52 -0.06
C ALA A 286 8.77 17.73 0.42
N LYS A 287 7.44 17.63 0.29
CA LYS A 287 6.52 18.70 0.68
C LYS A 287 5.33 18.15 1.43
N LEU A 288 4.93 18.87 2.47
CA LEU A 288 3.66 18.69 3.16
C LEU A 288 2.81 19.94 2.91
N ASN A 289 1.75 19.80 2.13
CA ASN A 289 0.71 20.81 2.01
C ASN A 289 -0.34 20.53 3.06
N VAL A 290 -0.77 21.58 3.73
CA VAL A 290 -1.92 21.48 4.60
C VAL A 290 -2.93 22.51 4.13
N VAL A 291 -4.10 22.02 3.77
CA VAL A 291 -5.13 22.83 3.14
C VAL A 291 -6.42 22.70 3.95
N ALA A 292 -7.25 23.74 3.90
CA ALA A 292 -8.63 23.57 4.28
C ALA A 292 -9.29 22.78 3.13
N LEU A 293 -9.37 21.44 3.25
CA LEU A 293 -10.03 20.62 2.23
C LEU A 293 -11.54 20.88 2.21
N ASP A 294 -12.11 21.39 3.31
CA ASP A 294 -13.55 21.55 3.39
C ASP A 294 -14.05 22.92 2.87
N ASN A 295 -14.90 22.87 1.85
CA ASN A 295 -15.75 23.98 1.42
C ASN A 295 -17.03 24.08 2.28
N LEU A 296 -17.23 23.19 3.26
CA LEU A 296 -18.37 23.23 4.15
C LEU A 296 -18.14 24.21 5.30
N ALA A 297 -18.81 25.35 5.14
CA ALA A 297 -19.11 26.39 6.12
C ALA A 297 -17.98 27.38 6.42
N ALA A 298 -18.14 28.56 5.81
CA ALA A 298 -17.60 29.84 6.25
C ALA A 298 -17.98 30.25 7.71
N GLU A 299 -18.40 29.30 8.57
CA GLU A 299 -18.92 29.55 9.92
C GLU A 299 -18.23 28.75 11.03
N TYR A 300 -17.40 27.76 10.75
CA TYR A 300 -16.59 27.09 11.80
C TYR A 300 -15.12 27.50 11.73
N VAL A 301 -14.84 28.69 12.24
CA VAL A 301 -13.48 29.11 12.58
C VAL A 301 -13.28 28.71 14.03
N ASP A 302 -12.77 27.50 14.28
CA ASP A 302 -12.03 27.29 15.53
C ASP A 302 -10.98 28.41 15.61
N SER A 303 -10.65 28.92 16.78
CA SER A 303 -9.70 30.02 16.95
C SER A 303 -8.38 29.56 17.56
N ARG A 304 -8.27 28.25 17.85
CA ARG A 304 -7.08 27.64 18.41
C ARG A 304 -6.03 27.41 17.30
N PRO A 305 -4.77 27.83 17.49
CA PRO A 305 -3.71 27.51 16.55
C PRO A 305 -3.59 25.98 16.43
N PHE A 306 -3.68 25.45 15.21
CA PHE A 306 -3.47 24.03 14.98
C PHE A 306 -2.05 23.65 15.38
N LEU A 307 -1.96 22.63 16.22
CA LEU A 307 -0.70 22.11 16.70
C LEU A 307 -0.29 20.95 15.78
N ILE A 308 0.66 21.17 14.89
CA ILE A 308 1.30 20.05 14.17
C ILE A 308 2.34 19.45 15.12
N ASN A 309 1.93 18.50 15.95
CA ASN A 309 2.86 17.71 16.76
C ASN A 309 3.55 16.65 15.89
N GLY A 310 4.79 16.28 16.19
CA GLY A 310 5.40 15.13 15.54
C GLY A 310 6.04 15.37 14.16
N ILE A 311 6.30 16.62 13.74
CA ILE A 311 7.21 16.83 12.59
C ILE A 311 8.65 16.53 13.02
N THR A 312 9.31 15.54 12.41
CA THR A 312 10.72 15.25 12.64
C THR A 312 11.55 15.19 11.34
N GLY A 313 12.88 15.27 11.43
CA GLY A 313 13.78 15.41 10.28
C GLY A 313 14.57 16.74 10.31
N VAL A 314 15.85 16.67 9.93
CA VAL A 314 16.92 17.71 10.05
C VAL A 314 16.54 18.90 10.96
N ASP A 315 16.43 18.54 12.23
CA ASP A 315 16.45 19.32 13.48
C ASP A 315 15.24 20.20 13.90
N TYR A 316 14.07 19.57 14.13
CA TYR A 316 13.04 20.07 15.06
C TYR A 316 13.43 19.85 16.54
N ALA A 317 14.18 18.79 16.84
CA ALA A 317 14.50 18.38 18.22
C ALA A 317 15.37 19.40 18.97
N THR A 318 16.15 20.22 18.27
CA THR A 318 16.96 21.28 18.88
C THR A 318 16.27 22.64 18.96
N ASP A 319 15.28 22.94 18.12
CA ASP A 319 14.58 24.22 18.14
C ASP A 319 13.14 24.17 17.56
N PRO A 320 12.12 23.90 18.40
CA PRO A 320 10.70 23.94 18.03
C PRO A 320 10.23 25.31 17.50
N SER A 321 10.99 26.39 17.70
CA SER A 321 10.64 27.73 17.22
C SER A 321 10.91 27.94 15.73
N THR A 322 11.64 27.03 15.07
CA THR A 322 11.91 27.09 13.62
C THR A 322 10.71 26.73 12.74
N TRP A 323 9.75 25.96 13.28
CA TRP A 323 8.50 25.59 12.59
C TRP A 323 7.30 26.40 13.07
N ASN A 324 7.50 27.26 14.06
CA ASN A 324 6.51 28.28 14.41
C ASN A 324 6.60 29.37 13.33
N VAL A 325 5.88 29.15 12.23
CA VAL A 325 5.70 30.19 11.22
C VAL A 325 5.04 31.35 11.96
N THR A 326 5.82 32.37 12.30
CA THR A 326 5.46 33.47 13.22
C THR A 326 4.22 34.27 12.77
N ASN A 327 3.68 33.97 11.58
CA ASN A 327 2.50 34.55 10.99
C ASN A 327 1.49 33.50 10.46
N TRP A 328 1.65 32.21 10.78
CA TRP A 328 0.62 31.23 10.46
C TRP A 328 -0.46 31.29 11.53
N ASP A 329 -1.69 31.53 11.08
CA ASP A 329 -2.88 31.62 11.92
C ASP A 329 -3.37 30.23 12.38
N GLY A 330 -2.77 29.15 11.86
CA GLY A 330 -3.22 27.76 12.03
C GLY A 330 -4.23 27.35 10.94
N PHE A 331 -5.03 28.28 10.42
CA PHE A 331 -6.18 28.01 9.56
C PHE A 331 -5.85 28.07 8.07
N SER A 332 -4.99 29.01 7.70
CA SER A 332 -4.62 29.26 6.32
C SER A 332 -3.87 28.06 5.75
N ALA A 333 -4.13 27.76 4.48
CA ALA A 333 -3.36 26.75 3.77
C ALA A 333 -1.86 27.10 3.82
N VAL A 334 -1.03 26.11 4.10
CA VAL A 334 0.43 26.28 4.22
C VAL A 334 1.14 25.10 3.55
N SER A 335 2.26 25.40 2.88
CA SER A 335 3.18 24.37 2.38
C SER A 335 4.45 24.39 3.21
N LEU A 336 4.78 23.23 3.76
CA LEU A 336 5.96 22.96 4.57
C LEU A 336 7.00 22.22 3.72
N GLN A 337 8.25 22.70 3.76
CA GLN A 337 9.38 22.10 3.03
C GLN A 337 10.69 22.33 3.79
N ILE A 338 11.62 21.38 3.71
CA ILE A 338 12.97 21.55 4.23
C ILE A 338 13.76 22.44 3.26
N VAL A 339 14.25 23.58 3.75
CA VAL A 339 15.14 24.46 2.98
C VAL A 339 16.57 24.18 3.41
N PRO A 340 17.51 23.82 2.50
CA PRO A 340 18.91 23.68 2.85
C PRO A 340 19.41 24.99 3.44
N GLU A 341 20.19 24.93 4.53
CA GLU A 341 20.87 26.13 5.02
C GLU A 341 21.62 26.79 3.86
N PRO A 342 21.53 28.13 3.69
CA PRO A 342 22.29 28.80 2.66
C PRO A 342 23.77 28.53 2.92
N GLY A 343 24.38 27.73 2.03
CA GLY A 343 25.75 27.28 2.19
C GLY A 343 26.67 28.46 2.51
N THR A 344 27.65 28.25 3.38
CA THR A 344 28.61 29.29 3.84
C THR A 344 29.27 30.05 2.69
N SER A 345 29.33 29.48 1.49
CA SER A 345 29.75 30.12 0.24
C SER A 345 28.81 31.23 -0.26
N MET A 346 27.49 31.12 -0.09
CA MET A 346 26.54 32.21 -0.40
C MET A 346 26.65 33.35 0.62
N LEU A 347 26.84 33.04 1.90
CA LEU A 347 27.11 34.06 2.94
C LEU A 347 28.46 34.77 2.70
N ALA A 348 29.49 34.05 2.25
CA ALA A 348 30.77 34.64 1.88
C ALA A 348 30.67 35.56 0.66
N LEU A 349 29.85 35.23 -0.34
CA LEU A 349 29.62 36.10 -1.52
C LEU A 349 28.86 37.37 -1.15
N ALA A 350 27.84 37.28 -0.29
CA ALA A 350 27.11 38.43 0.24
C ALA A 350 28.02 39.33 1.10
N GLY A 351 28.88 38.74 1.92
CA GLY A 351 29.90 39.45 2.69
C GLY A 351 30.91 40.18 1.80
N LEU A 352 31.44 39.52 0.76
CA LEU A 352 32.40 40.12 -0.17
C LEU A 352 31.79 41.27 -1.00
N ALA A 353 30.51 41.19 -1.36
CA ALA A 353 29.80 42.29 -2.04
C ALA A 353 29.65 43.53 -1.13
N LEU A 354 29.41 43.34 0.17
CA LEU A 354 29.33 44.43 1.16
C LEU A 354 30.69 45.07 1.47
N PHE A 355 31.78 44.30 1.46
CA PHE A 355 33.13 44.85 1.66
C PHE A 355 33.72 45.50 0.40
N GLY A 356 33.31 45.07 -0.80
CA GLY A 356 33.73 45.68 -2.06
C GLY A 356 33.18 47.09 -2.30
N MET A 357 32.01 47.42 -1.74
CA MET A 357 31.39 48.74 -1.92
C MET A 357 31.88 49.82 -0.93
N ARG A 358 32.61 49.46 0.13
CA ARG A 358 33.03 50.42 1.18
C ARG A 358 34.37 51.11 0.92
N ARG A 359 34.97 50.96 -0.27
CA ARG A 359 36.31 51.52 -0.61
C ARG A 359 36.30 52.68 -1.62
N ARG A 360 35.17 53.37 -1.78
CA ARG A 360 35.08 54.66 -2.48
C ARG A 360 34.41 55.72 -1.60
N ARG A 361 35.17 56.30 -0.68
CA ARG A 361 35.09 57.72 -0.28
C ARG A 361 36.30 58.09 0.55
#